data_AF-A0A1H4E5S0-F1
#
_entry.id   AF-A0A1H4E5S0-F1
#
_cell.length_a   1.000
_cell.length_b   1.000
_cell.length_c   1.000
_cell.angle_alpha   90.00
_cell.angle_beta   90.00
_cell.angle_gamma   90.00
#
_symmetry.space_group_name_H-M   'P 1'
#
loop_
_entity.id
_entity.type
_entity.pdbx_description
1 polymer ?
#
loop_
_entity_poly.entity_id
_entity_poly.type
_entity_poly.pdbx_seq_one_letter_code
_entity_poly.pdbx_strand_id
1 'polypeptide(L)'
;MKEKIKDLRLNITVSGILSIVIGILLLIYPAQSLSTIGKAIGAIIVLAGVFVIISQLFENGFNAMGMVVGGVLAVIGIWIFMAPGAIVSIIPIAIGVLLVVHGLQDLGLAIEATKFHAPRPWLSFIIAIVNILLGVICIADAFHMVTLATRIIGLMLMYDGITDIFTVHKVRKATRIVDVDIISEEDI
;
A
#
# COMPACT_ATOMS: atom_id res chain seq x y z
N MET A 1 26.04 -8.38 -23.83
CA MET A 1 25.87 -8.69 -22.39
C MET A 1 26.31 -7.55 -21.47
N LYS A 2 27.47 -6.91 -21.70
CA LYS A 2 27.96 -5.78 -20.86
C LYS A 2 27.00 -4.56 -20.82
N GLU A 3 26.31 -4.23 -21.91
CA GLU A 3 25.30 -3.15 -21.90
C GLU A 3 24.08 -3.48 -21.03
N LYS A 4 23.50 -4.68 -21.15
CA LYS A 4 22.39 -5.13 -20.30
C LYS A 4 22.73 -5.05 -18.81
N ILE A 5 23.97 -5.35 -18.41
CA ILE A 5 24.42 -5.27 -17.02
C ILE A 5 24.53 -3.80 -16.56
N LYS A 6 24.93 -2.89 -17.44
CA LYS A 6 25.03 -1.46 -17.15
C LYS A 6 23.66 -0.80 -17.01
N ASP A 7 22.73 -1.14 -17.90
CA ASP A 7 21.34 -0.67 -17.85
C ASP A 7 20.61 -1.21 -16.63
N LEU A 8 20.82 -2.49 -16.29
CA LEU A 8 20.23 -3.09 -15.08
C LEU A 8 20.72 -2.37 -13.81
N ARG A 9 22.02 -2.03 -13.73
CA ARG A 9 22.62 -1.31 -12.58
C ARG A 9 22.12 0.13 -12.46
N LEU A 10 21.94 0.82 -13.58
CA LEU A 10 21.33 2.15 -13.61
C LEU A 10 19.88 2.08 -13.13
N ASN A 11 19.13 1.09 -13.59
CA ASN A 11 17.72 0.92 -13.19
C ASN A 11 17.58 0.68 -11.69
N ILE A 12 18.44 -0.14 -11.09
CA ILE A 12 18.43 -0.41 -9.64
C ILE A 12 18.81 0.84 -8.83
N THR A 13 19.83 1.58 -9.26
CA THR A 13 20.27 2.79 -8.54
C THR A 13 19.23 3.91 -8.63
N VAL A 14 18.63 4.09 -9.81
CA VAL A 14 17.56 5.07 -10.03
C VAL A 14 16.32 4.69 -9.23
N SER A 15 15.93 3.40 -9.24
CA SER A 15 14.83 2.89 -8.42
C SER A 15 15.08 3.13 -6.93
N GLY A 16 16.28 2.82 -6.42
CA GLY A 16 16.62 3.05 -5.01
C GLY A 16 16.57 4.52 -4.59
N ILE A 17 17.09 5.44 -5.41
CA ILE A 17 17.00 6.89 -5.16
C ILE A 17 15.53 7.34 -5.17
N LEU A 18 14.75 6.87 -6.14
CA LEU A 18 13.34 7.21 -6.26
C LEU A 18 12.54 6.71 -5.05
N SER A 19 12.80 5.48 -4.59
CA SER A 19 12.20 4.90 -3.38
C SER A 19 12.51 5.73 -2.13
N ILE A 20 13.74 6.23 -1.98
CA ILE A 20 14.12 7.11 -0.85
C ILE A 20 13.34 8.44 -0.92
N VAL A 21 13.28 9.08 -2.09
CA VAL A 21 12.57 10.35 -2.28
C VAL A 21 11.08 10.19 -1.99
N ILE A 22 10.46 9.13 -2.50
CA ILE A 22 9.06 8.79 -2.24
C ILE A 22 8.88 8.52 -0.74
N GLY A 23 9.75 7.72 -0.11
CA GLY A 23 9.70 7.44 1.32
C GLY A 23 9.72 8.70 2.19
N ILE A 24 10.60 9.65 1.87
CA ILE A 24 10.67 10.96 2.55
C ILE A 24 9.38 11.75 2.36
N LEU A 25 8.85 11.79 1.13
CA LEU A 25 7.62 12.52 0.82
C LEU A 25 6.41 11.96 1.62
N LEU A 26 6.31 10.64 1.71
CA LEU A 26 5.28 9.95 2.51
C LEU A 26 5.43 10.23 4.01
N LEU A 27 6.67 10.34 4.49
CA LEU A 27 6.95 10.56 5.91
C LEU A 27 6.60 11.99 6.35
N ILE A 28 7.00 12.99 5.56
CA ILE A 28 6.76 14.42 5.85
C ILE A 28 5.31 14.81 5.52
N TYR A 29 4.79 14.38 4.37
CA TYR A 29 3.48 14.77 3.84
C TYR A 29 2.58 13.56 3.52
N PRO A 30 2.22 12.72 4.51
CA PRO A 30 1.42 11.52 4.28
C PRO A 30 0.03 11.85 3.72
N ALA A 31 -0.66 12.85 4.30
CA ALA A 31 -2.00 13.25 3.87
C ALA A 31 -2.02 13.80 2.43
N GLN A 32 -1.04 14.64 2.07
CA GLN A 32 -0.96 15.18 0.71
C GLN A 32 -0.54 14.11 -0.30
N SER A 33 0.38 13.21 0.07
CA SER A 33 0.78 12.09 -0.77
C SER A 33 -0.41 11.18 -1.09
N LEU A 34 -1.18 10.78 -0.07
CA LEU A 34 -2.39 10.00 -0.23
C LEU A 34 -3.44 10.71 -1.09
N SER A 35 -3.67 12.00 -0.85
CA SER A 35 -4.60 12.78 -1.67
C SER A 35 -4.14 12.88 -3.12
N THR A 36 -2.83 13.01 -3.36
CA THR A 36 -2.28 13.15 -4.71
C THR A 36 -2.38 11.83 -5.47
N ILE A 37 -2.00 10.72 -4.83
CA ILE A 37 -2.12 9.38 -5.39
C ILE A 37 -3.59 9.05 -5.66
N GLY A 38 -4.48 9.31 -4.71
CA GLY A 38 -5.92 9.09 -4.87
C GLY A 38 -6.53 9.91 -6.02
N LYS A 39 -6.14 11.18 -6.16
CA LYS A 39 -6.54 12.02 -7.31
C LYS A 39 -6.01 11.47 -8.63
N ALA A 40 -4.74 11.05 -8.69
CA ALA A 40 -4.17 10.47 -9.89
C ALA A 40 -4.92 9.19 -10.31
N ILE A 41 -5.19 8.29 -9.35
CA ILE A 41 -5.98 7.08 -9.58
C ILE A 41 -7.40 7.43 -10.06
N GLY A 42 -8.08 8.36 -9.38
CA GLY A 42 -9.40 8.84 -9.78
C GLY A 42 -9.42 9.38 -11.21
N ALA A 43 -8.44 10.20 -11.57
CA ALA A 43 -8.32 10.75 -12.92
C ALA A 43 -8.14 9.66 -13.98
N ILE A 44 -7.29 8.66 -13.73
CA ILE A 44 -7.08 7.52 -14.63
C ILE A 44 -8.39 6.74 -14.82
N ILE A 45 -9.14 6.50 -13.74
CA ILE A 45 -10.42 5.79 -13.80
C ILE A 45 -11.46 6.58 -14.61
N VAL A 46 -11.52 7.91 -14.43
CA VAL A 46 -12.40 8.77 -15.24
C VAL A 46 -12.03 8.67 -16.72
N LEU A 47 -10.75 8.78 -17.06
CA LEU A 47 -10.28 8.67 -18.44
C LEU A 47 -10.62 7.29 -19.04
N ALA A 48 -10.45 6.22 -18.28
CA ALA A 48 -10.84 4.87 -18.69
C ALA A 48 -12.35 4.75 -18.93
N GLY A 49 -13.18 5.29 -18.03
CA GLY A 49 -14.64 5.30 -18.18
C GLY A 49 -15.09 6.08 -19.43
N VAL A 50 -14.50 7.25 -19.65
CA VAL A 50 -14.76 8.06 -20.86
C VAL A 50 -14.33 7.33 -22.12
N PHE A 51 -13.16 6.68 -22.11
CA PHE A 51 -12.69 5.90 -23.25
C PHE A 51 -13.64 4.75 -23.61
N VAL A 52 -14.19 4.05 -22.61
CA VAL A 52 -15.21 3.01 -22.82
C VAL A 52 -16.49 3.58 -23.41
N ILE A 53 -16.95 4.75 -22.96
CA ILE A 53 -18.14 5.39 -23.55
C ILE A 53 -17.88 5.75 -25.02
N ILE A 54 -16.72 6.35 -25.30
CA ILE A 54 -16.33 6.75 -26.66
C ILE A 54 -16.22 5.52 -27.57
N SER A 55 -15.56 4.45 -27.14
CA SER A 55 -15.40 3.24 -27.96
C SER A 55 -16.76 2.64 -28.34
N GLN A 56 -17.73 2.63 -27.42
CA GLN A 56 -19.08 2.14 -27.65
C GLN A 56 -19.92 3.03 -28.58
N LEU A 57 -19.60 4.32 -28.70
CA LEU A 57 -20.23 5.23 -29.65
C LEU A 57 -19.69 5.06 -31.08
N PHE A 58 -18.44 4.64 -31.24
CA PHE A 58 -17.79 4.41 -32.53
C PHE A 58 -17.99 3.00 -33.08
N GLU A 59 -18.23 2.01 -32.22
CA GLU A 59 -18.64 0.68 -32.66
C GLU A 59 -20.09 0.73 -33.21
N ASN A 60 -20.31 0.18 -34.41
CA ASN A 60 -21.60 0.21 -35.13
C ASN A 60 -22.75 -0.57 -34.45
N GLY A 61 -22.59 -0.95 -33.18
CA GLY A 61 -23.60 -1.61 -32.36
C GLY A 61 -23.71 -0.90 -31.02
N PHE A 62 -24.82 -0.18 -30.81
CA PHE A 62 -25.10 0.52 -29.57
C PHE A 62 -25.25 -0.49 -28.42
N ASN A 63 -24.18 -0.76 -27.68
CA ASN A 63 -24.22 -1.63 -26.52
C ASN A 63 -24.54 -0.81 -25.27
N ALA A 64 -25.83 -0.73 -24.95
CA ALA A 64 -26.31 0.00 -23.77
C ALA A 64 -25.59 -0.43 -22.48
N MET A 65 -25.19 -1.70 -22.37
CA MET A 65 -24.43 -2.21 -21.23
C MET A 65 -23.04 -1.56 -21.12
N GLY A 66 -22.34 -1.37 -22.24
CA GLY A 66 -21.03 -0.73 -22.27
C GLY A 66 -21.08 0.74 -21.85
N MET A 67 -22.12 1.47 -22.27
CA MET A 67 -22.34 2.85 -21.85
C MET A 67 -22.64 2.97 -20.35
N VAL A 68 -23.46 2.07 -19.80
CA VAL A 68 -23.75 2.05 -18.36
C VAL A 68 -22.47 1.76 -17.57
N VAL A 69 -21.68 0.77 -17.97
CA VAL A 69 -20.41 0.44 -17.32
C VAL A 69 -19.44 1.63 -17.37
N GLY A 70 -19.23 2.23 -18.53
CA GLY A 70 -18.36 3.40 -18.67
C GLY A 70 -18.84 4.60 -17.86
N GLY A 71 -20.16 4.84 -17.81
CA GLY A 71 -20.78 5.89 -17.01
C GLY A 71 -20.59 5.67 -15.50
N VAL A 72 -20.83 4.45 -15.01
CA VAL A 72 -20.59 4.09 -13.61
C VAL A 72 -19.11 4.26 -13.26
N LEU A 73 -18.20 3.82 -14.14
CA LEU A 73 -16.76 3.98 -13.93
C LEU A 73 -16.37 5.47 -13.81
N ALA A 74 -16.89 6.32 -14.69
CA ALA A 74 -16.64 7.75 -14.67
C ALA A 74 -17.19 8.41 -13.39
N VAL A 75 -18.40 8.06 -12.97
CA VAL A 75 -19.00 8.58 -11.72
C VAL A 75 -18.18 8.17 -10.50
N ILE A 76 -17.78 6.90 -10.42
CA ILE A 76 -16.91 6.41 -9.35
C ILE A 76 -15.59 7.18 -9.38
N GLY A 77 -14.94 7.28 -10.54
CA GLY A 77 -13.67 7.99 -10.70
C GLY A 77 -13.74 9.45 -10.26
N ILE A 78 -14.81 10.17 -10.62
CA ILE A 78 -15.05 11.56 -10.19
C ILE A 78 -15.17 11.62 -8.66
N TRP A 79 -15.91 10.69 -8.07
CA TRP A 79 -16.05 10.64 -6.62
C TRP A 79 -14.70 10.41 -5.92
N ILE A 80 -13.87 9.50 -6.45
CA ILE A 80 -12.49 9.27 -5.96
C ILE A 80 -11.65 10.55 -6.08
N PHE A 81 -11.76 11.25 -7.20
CA PHE A 81 -11.00 12.46 -7.46
C PHE A 81 -11.35 13.60 -6.50
N MET A 82 -12.63 13.77 -6.18
CA MET A 82 -13.11 14.83 -5.28
C MET A 82 -12.78 14.53 -3.81
N ALA A 83 -12.89 13.28 -3.38
CA ALA A 83 -12.74 12.89 -1.97
C ALA A 83 -11.85 11.64 -1.80
N PRO A 84 -10.55 11.71 -2.15
CA PRO A 84 -9.66 10.56 -2.06
C PRO A 84 -9.50 10.05 -0.62
N GLY A 85 -9.54 10.95 0.36
CA GLY A 85 -9.42 10.59 1.78
C GLY A 85 -10.56 9.72 2.30
N ALA A 86 -11.78 9.92 1.80
CA ALA A 86 -12.94 9.13 2.22
C ALA A 86 -12.74 7.65 1.90
N ILE A 87 -12.26 7.35 0.69
CA ILE A 87 -12.07 5.97 0.21
C ILE A 87 -11.01 5.25 1.02
N VAL A 88 -9.88 5.92 1.29
CA VAL A 88 -8.79 5.27 2.03
C VAL A 88 -9.19 5.02 3.49
N SER A 89 -10.06 5.85 4.07
CA SER A 89 -10.58 5.65 5.42
C SER A 89 -11.58 4.49 5.55
N ILE A 90 -12.15 3.99 4.46
CA ILE A 90 -13.11 2.88 4.53
C ILE A 90 -12.46 1.61 5.08
N ILE A 91 -11.21 1.33 4.69
CA ILE A 91 -10.47 0.13 5.09
C ILE A 91 -10.31 0.03 6.62
N PRO A 92 -9.71 1.01 7.32
CA PRO A 92 -9.55 0.94 8.78
C PRO A 92 -10.90 0.96 9.51
N ILE A 93 -11.93 1.64 8.98
CA ILE A 93 -13.28 1.60 9.57
C ILE A 93 -13.85 0.18 9.51
N ALA A 94 -13.76 -0.47 8.34
CA ALA A 94 -14.24 -1.85 8.17
C ALA A 94 -13.49 -2.82 9.09
N ILE A 95 -12.15 -2.71 9.16
CA ILE A 95 -11.33 -3.50 10.08
C ILE A 95 -11.70 -3.21 11.54
N GLY A 96 -11.92 -1.94 11.89
CA GLY A 96 -12.32 -1.54 13.23
C GLY A 96 -13.66 -2.13 13.66
N VAL A 97 -14.66 -2.12 12.76
CA VAL A 97 -15.96 -2.75 13.01
C VAL A 97 -15.79 -4.26 13.23
N LEU A 98 -15.01 -4.94 12.40
CA LEU A 98 -14.71 -6.36 12.58
C LEU A 98 -14.05 -6.63 13.95
N LEU A 99 -13.08 -5.82 14.35
CA LEU A 99 -12.40 -5.95 15.65
C LEU A 99 -13.36 -5.78 16.83
N VAL A 100 -14.30 -4.82 16.75
CA VAL A 100 -15.33 -4.67 17.80
C VAL A 100 -16.22 -5.90 17.86
N VAL A 101 -16.67 -6.42 16.71
CA VAL A 101 -17.51 -7.63 16.67
C VAL A 101 -16.78 -8.83 17.27
N HIS A 102 -15.51 -9.06 16.88
CA HIS A 102 -14.69 -10.12 17.46
C HIS A 102 -14.47 -9.93 18.96
N GLY A 103 -14.18 -8.71 19.40
CA GLY A 103 -14.01 -8.42 20.82
C GLY A 103 -15.28 -8.65 21.65
N LEU A 104 -16.46 -8.37 21.10
CA LEU A 104 -17.74 -8.69 21.75
C LEU A 104 -18.00 -10.21 21.82
N GLN A 105 -17.66 -10.95 20.77
CA GLN A 105 -17.73 -12.41 20.76
C GLN A 105 -16.78 -13.02 21.80
N ASP A 106 -15.53 -12.56 21.84
CA ASP A 106 -14.52 -12.98 22.81
C ASP A 106 -14.95 -12.67 24.25
N LEU A 107 -15.63 -11.54 24.46
CA LEU A 107 -16.19 -11.18 25.78
C LEU A 107 -17.28 -12.16 26.22
N GLY A 108 -18.18 -12.54 25.30
CA GLY A 108 -19.20 -13.56 25.57
C GLY A 108 -18.57 -14.91 25.96
N LEU A 109 -17.55 -15.34 25.20
CA LEU A 109 -16.80 -16.56 25.48
C LEU A 109 -16.04 -16.48 26.82
N ALA A 110 -15.49 -15.31 27.18
CA ALA A 110 -14.82 -15.11 28.46
C ALA A 110 -15.79 -15.21 29.65
N ILE A 111 -17.03 -14.71 29.49
CA ILE A 111 -18.10 -14.83 30.50
C ILE A 111 -18.49 -16.31 30.68
N GLU A 112 -18.65 -17.06 29.59
CA GLU A 112 -18.93 -18.50 29.65
C GLU A 112 -17.76 -19.27 30.29
N ALA A 113 -16.52 -18.98 29.89
CA ALA A 113 -15.32 -19.59 30.47
C ALA A 113 -15.23 -19.36 31.99
N THR A 114 -15.69 -18.20 32.48
CA THR A 114 -15.77 -17.91 33.91
C THR A 114 -16.85 -18.74 34.61
N LYS A 115 -18.00 -18.97 33.95
CA LYS A 115 -19.08 -19.83 34.48
C LYS A 115 -18.69 -21.31 34.53
N PHE A 116 -17.91 -21.78 33.55
CA PHE A 116 -17.46 -23.17 33.46
C PHE A 116 -16.14 -23.45 34.21
N HIS A 117 -15.67 -22.54 35.08
CA HIS A 117 -14.43 -22.69 35.86
C HIS A 117 -13.18 -23.00 35.01
N ALA A 118 -13.10 -22.40 33.81
CA ALA A 118 -11.93 -22.55 32.95
C ALA A 118 -10.66 -21.98 33.63
N PRO A 119 -9.48 -22.55 33.39
CA PRO A 119 -8.24 -22.00 33.91
C PRO A 119 -7.91 -20.65 33.24
N ARG A 120 -7.70 -19.60 34.05
CA ARG A 120 -7.30 -18.24 33.65
C ARG A 120 -8.30 -17.49 32.74
N PRO A 121 -9.58 -17.33 33.14
CA PRO A 121 -10.58 -16.60 32.35
C PRO A 121 -10.25 -15.10 32.18
N TRP A 122 -9.41 -14.57 33.07
CA TRP A 122 -8.96 -13.17 33.00
C TRP A 122 -8.16 -12.86 31.73
N LEU A 123 -7.45 -13.84 31.15
CA LEU A 123 -6.70 -13.65 29.90
C LEU A 123 -7.64 -13.37 28.71
N SER A 124 -8.73 -14.13 28.62
CA SER A 124 -9.75 -13.95 27.58
C SER A 124 -10.46 -12.60 27.71
N PHE A 125 -10.71 -12.14 28.94
CA PHE A 125 -11.24 -10.78 29.18
C PHE A 125 -10.28 -9.68 28.70
N ILE A 126 -8.98 -9.81 28.96
CA ILE A 126 -7.99 -8.83 28.50
C ILE A 126 -7.96 -8.77 26.98
N ILE A 127 -7.93 -9.92 26.30
CA ILE A 127 -7.92 -9.98 24.83
C ILE A 127 -9.19 -9.35 24.25
N ALA A 128 -10.36 -9.67 24.81
CA ALA A 128 -11.63 -9.10 24.39
C ALA A 128 -11.65 -7.56 24.52
N ILE A 129 -11.20 -7.04 25.66
CA ILE A 129 -11.13 -5.60 25.91
C ILE A 129 -10.14 -4.93 24.94
N VAL A 130 -8.97 -5.53 24.70
CA VAL A 130 -7.98 -5.00 23.76
C VAL A 130 -8.56 -4.96 22.33
N ASN A 131 -9.24 -6.02 21.87
CA ASN A 131 -9.88 -6.05 20.55
C ASN A 131 -10.94 -4.95 20.40
N ILE A 132 -11.80 -4.75 21.42
CA ILE A 132 -12.81 -3.69 21.41
C ILE A 132 -12.12 -2.31 21.36
N LEU A 133 -11.11 -2.06 22.20
CA LEU A 133 -10.40 -0.79 22.25
C LEU A 133 -9.71 -0.48 20.92
N LEU A 134 -8.97 -1.44 20.36
CA LEU A 134 -8.34 -1.28 19.05
C LEU A 134 -9.37 -1.00 17.95
N GLY A 135 -10.50 -1.72 17.96
CA GLY A 135 -11.58 -1.49 17.01
C GLY A 135 -12.18 -0.09 17.11
N VAL A 136 -12.45 0.39 18.33
CA VAL A 136 -12.97 1.74 18.57
C VAL A 136 -11.98 2.81 18.12
N ILE A 137 -10.69 2.65 18.42
CA ILE A 137 -9.66 3.62 17.98
C ILE A 137 -9.59 3.66 16.45
N CYS A 138 -9.64 2.51 15.78
CA CYS A 138 -9.64 2.43 14.31
C CYS A 138 -10.85 3.13 13.67
N ILE A 139 -12.02 3.07 14.31
CA ILE A 139 -13.24 3.75 13.83
C ILE A 139 -13.18 5.25 14.13
N ALA A 140 -12.80 5.61 15.35
CA ALA A 140 -12.80 7.00 15.82
C ALA A 140 -11.77 7.86 15.07
N ASP A 141 -10.62 7.29 14.73
CA ASP A 141 -9.55 8.01 14.04
C ASP A 141 -8.95 7.23 12.85
N ALA A 142 -9.85 6.80 11.96
CA ALA A 142 -9.52 6.10 10.73
C ALA A 142 -8.50 6.85 9.86
N PHE A 143 -8.60 8.18 9.81
CA PHE A 143 -7.70 9.01 9.02
C PHE A 143 -6.29 9.05 9.61
N HIS A 144 -6.17 9.12 10.94
CA HIS A 144 -4.86 9.03 11.60
C HIS A 144 -4.25 7.65 11.44
N MET A 145 -5.03 6.57 11.52
CA MET A 145 -4.54 5.21 11.28
C MET A 145 -3.93 5.04 9.89
N VAL A 146 -4.60 5.55 8.87
CA VAL A 146 -4.09 5.57 7.48
C VAL A 146 -2.81 6.39 7.38
N THR A 147 -2.77 7.55 8.05
CA THR A 147 -1.62 8.44 8.06
C THR A 147 -0.41 7.77 8.73
N LEU A 148 -0.60 7.11 9.86
CA LEU A 148 0.41 6.32 10.57
C LEU A 148 0.93 5.18 9.70
N ALA A 149 0.04 4.37 9.13
CA ALA A 149 0.41 3.29 8.24
C ALA A 149 1.25 3.80 7.06
N THR A 150 0.85 4.92 6.47
CA THR A 150 1.58 5.55 5.36
C THR A 150 2.97 6.02 5.76
N ARG A 151 3.13 6.56 6.97
CA ARG A 151 4.46 6.93 7.50
C ARG A 151 5.35 5.70 7.72
N ILE A 152 4.78 4.61 8.23
CA ILE A 152 5.51 3.34 8.41
C ILE A 152 5.95 2.80 7.05
N ILE A 153 5.07 2.83 6.04
CA ILE A 153 5.41 2.46 4.66
C ILE A 153 6.54 3.37 4.13
N GLY A 154 6.47 4.67 4.37
CA GLY A 154 7.53 5.61 4.00
C GLY A 154 8.89 5.28 4.62
N LEU A 155 8.91 4.91 5.91
CA LEU A 155 10.11 4.42 6.60
C LEU A 155 10.65 3.12 5.99
N MET A 156 9.76 2.18 5.67
CA MET A 156 10.14 0.92 5.02
C MET A 156 10.73 1.19 3.63
N LEU A 157 10.16 2.10 2.84
CA LEU A 157 10.69 2.50 1.53
C LEU A 157 12.07 3.16 1.63
N MET A 158 12.28 4.01 2.64
CA MET A 158 13.61 4.56 2.89
C MET A 158 14.63 3.47 3.20
N TYR A 159 14.27 2.51 4.04
CA TYR A 159 15.14 1.38 4.38
C TYR A 159 15.47 0.52 3.14
N ASP A 160 14.45 0.23 2.33
CA ASP A 160 14.59 -0.55 1.10
C ASP A 160 15.51 0.15 0.10
N GLY A 161 15.29 1.45 -0.17
CA GLY A 161 16.13 2.21 -1.09
C GLY A 161 17.58 2.37 -0.63
N ILE A 162 17.83 2.49 0.69
CA ILE A 162 19.19 2.46 1.25
C ILE A 162 19.84 1.09 1.00
N THR A 163 19.09 0.01 1.23
CA THR A 163 19.58 -1.37 1.05
C THR A 163 19.92 -1.66 -0.40
N ASP A 164 19.12 -1.18 -1.35
CA ASP A 164 19.38 -1.31 -2.78
C ASP A 164 20.67 -0.59 -3.19
N ILE A 165 20.88 0.64 -2.73
CA ILE A 165 22.12 1.40 -3.02
C ILE A 165 23.35 0.71 -2.42
N PHE A 166 23.25 0.18 -1.20
CA PHE A 166 24.33 -0.59 -0.57
C PHE A 166 24.63 -1.88 -1.33
N THR A 167 23.60 -2.57 -1.81
CA THR A 167 23.74 -3.80 -2.61
C THR A 167 24.46 -3.53 -3.92
N VAL A 168 24.10 -2.46 -4.63
CA VAL A 168 24.81 -2.05 -5.85
C VAL A 168 26.27 -1.72 -5.57
N HIS A 169 26.59 -1.04 -4.46
CA HIS A 169 27.98 -0.77 -4.06
C HIS A 169 28.77 -2.05 -3.77
N LYS A 170 28.16 -3.01 -3.07
CA LYS A 170 28.80 -4.31 -2.76
C LYS A 170 29.03 -5.13 -4.02
N VAL A 171 28.05 -5.19 -4.93
CA VAL A 171 28.18 -5.85 -6.24
C VAL A 171 29.24 -5.17 -7.10
N ARG A 172 29.34 -3.83 -7.08
CA ARG A 172 30.38 -3.08 -7.78
C ARG A 172 31.77 -3.41 -7.26
N LYS A 173 31.93 -3.59 -5.95
CA LYS A 173 33.18 -4.05 -5.33
C LYS A 173 33.50 -5.50 -5.75
N ALA A 174 32.53 -6.41 -5.72
CA ALA A 174 32.72 -7.81 -6.12
C ALA A 174 33.05 -7.97 -7.62
N THR A 175 32.36 -7.25 -8.51
CA THR A 175 32.63 -7.32 -9.97
C THR A 175 34.00 -6.76 -10.29
N ARG A 176 34.45 -5.72 -9.58
CA ARG A 176 35.78 -5.15 -9.76
C ARG A 176 36.89 -6.11 -9.33
N ILE A 177 36.65 -6.96 -8.34
CA ILE A 177 37.63 -7.98 -7.91
C ILE A 177 37.71 -9.08 -8.98
N VAL A 178 36.57 -9.56 -9.50
CA VAL A 178 36.54 -10.58 -10.55
C VAL A 178 37.16 -10.09 -11.87
N ASP A 179 36.92 -8.83 -12.28
CA ASP A 179 37.58 -8.26 -13.48
C ASP A 179 39.10 -8.11 -13.26
N VAL A 180 39.58 -7.86 -12.03
CA VAL A 180 41.03 -7.72 -11.76
C VAL A 180 41.74 -9.08 -11.71
N ASP A 181 41.09 -10.11 -11.15
CA ASP A 181 41.65 -11.47 -11.10
C ASP A 181 41.79 -12.08 -12.50
N ILE A 182 40.82 -11.86 -13.40
CA ILE A 182 40.88 -12.38 -14.78
C ILE A 182 42.00 -11.70 -15.60
N ILE A 183 42.23 -10.40 -15.40
CA ILE A 183 43.35 -9.69 -16.06
C ILE A 183 44.70 -10.16 -15.51
N SER A 184 44.76 -10.54 -14.22
CA SER A 184 45.97 -11.08 -13.61
C SER A 184 46.32 -12.50 -14.05
N GLU A 185 45.35 -13.32 -14.47
CA GLU A 185 45.58 -14.68 -14.97
C GLU A 185 45.92 -14.72 -16.47
N GLU A 186 45.51 -13.72 -17.25
CA GLU A 186 45.79 -13.65 -18.70
C GLU A 186 47.16 -13.03 -19.03
N ASP A 187 47.78 -12.34 -18.06
CA ASP A 187 49.12 -11.72 -18.17
C ASP A 187 50.27 -12.64 -17.67
N ILE A 188 50.03 -13.94 -17.42
CA ILE A 188 51.04 -14.96 -17.08
C ILE A 188 51.17 -15.98 -18.23
#